data_AF-A0A1E2RZ44-F1
#
_entry.id   AF-A0A1E2RZ44-F1
#
_cell.length_a   1.000
_cell.length_b   1.000
_cell.length_c   1.000
_cell.angle_alpha   90.00
_cell.angle_beta   90.00
_cell.angle_gamma   90.00
#
_symmetry.space_group_name_H-M   'P 1'
#
loop_
_entity.id
_entity.type
_entity.pdbx_description
1 polymer ?
#
loop_
_entity_poly.entity_id
_entity_poly.type
_entity_poly.pdbx_seq_one_letter_code
_entity_poly.pdbx_strand_id
1 'polypeptide(L)'
;MIETHPFGTINPFVTKGSDLTVASKTMRTPANGAGRVRRQLIRLLFSFILAVPLLAAGTAAHADLKLCNTTTSRVGVAIGYKDKEGWATEGWWNVAAHTCETLLKGVLIARYYYLHAVDYDRGGEWAGSVSMCTDDKAFTIRDTKNCVKRGYKQTGFFEVDTGEERDWTIRLTDPGAEDDGQ
;
A
#
# COMPACT_ATOMS: atom_id res chain seq x y z
N MET A 1 35.33 -5.71 33.30
CA MET A 1 35.58 -4.57 32.40
C MET A 1 34.74 -4.81 31.16
N ILE A 2 33.62 -4.09 31.02
CA ILE A 2 32.82 -4.07 29.79
C ILE A 2 32.59 -2.58 29.52
N GLU A 3 33.23 -2.11 28.45
CA GLU A 3 33.22 -0.72 27.98
C GLU A 3 31.83 -0.32 27.49
N THR A 4 31.37 0.82 27.98
CA THR A 4 30.23 1.59 27.48
C THR A 4 30.71 2.51 26.36
N HIS A 5 30.13 2.44 25.16
CA HIS A 5 30.29 3.47 24.14
C HIS A 5 29.02 4.32 24.00
N PRO A 6 29.14 5.66 23.89
CA PRO A 6 28.00 6.57 23.93
C PRO A 6 27.43 6.90 22.54
N PHE A 7 26.18 7.35 22.61
CA PHE A 7 25.32 7.90 21.57
C PHE A 7 26.00 8.91 20.63
N GLY A 8 25.80 8.72 19.32
CA GLY A 8 26.21 9.64 18.26
C GLY A 8 25.09 10.60 17.86
N THR A 9 25.47 11.86 17.73
CA THR A 9 24.68 13.08 17.70
C THR A 9 24.11 13.43 16.30
N ILE A 10 22.91 14.02 16.33
CA ILE A 10 22.22 14.86 15.33
C ILE A 10 23.10 15.71 14.40
N ASN A 11 22.65 15.89 13.15
CA ASN A 11 22.99 17.07 12.35
C ASN A 11 21.86 17.44 11.36
N PRO A 12 21.29 18.65 11.42
CA PRO A 12 20.40 19.18 10.39
C PRO A 12 21.21 20.00 9.37
N PHE A 13 21.13 19.63 8.09
CA PHE A 13 21.75 20.40 7.01
C PHE A 13 20.73 21.42 6.45
N VAL A 14 20.94 22.69 6.80
CA VAL A 14 20.36 23.87 6.15
C VAL A 14 21.43 24.49 5.25
N THR A 15 21.05 24.94 4.04
CA THR A 15 21.62 26.03 3.21
C THR A 15 21.11 25.80 1.77
N LYS A 16 20.84 26.74 0.87
CA LYS A 16 20.96 28.20 0.80
C LYS A 16 20.08 28.62 -0.41
N GLY A 17 19.43 29.78 -0.35
CA GLY A 17 18.91 30.43 -1.55
C GLY A 17 20.03 31.06 -2.38
N SER A 18 19.80 31.19 -3.68
CA SER A 18 20.54 32.11 -4.55
C SER A 18 19.67 32.54 -5.72
N ASP A 19 19.28 33.81 -5.63
CA ASP A 19 18.87 34.74 -6.69
C ASP A 19 19.72 34.58 -7.96
N LEU A 20 19.08 34.62 -9.14
CA LEU A 20 19.77 34.94 -10.39
C LEU A 20 18.97 35.93 -11.23
N THR A 21 19.65 37.04 -11.45
CA THR A 21 19.27 38.31 -12.05
C THR A 21 19.00 38.25 -13.56
N VAL A 22 18.07 39.11 -13.96
CA VAL A 22 17.68 39.54 -15.31
C VAL A 22 18.86 39.92 -16.22
N ALA A 23 18.78 39.56 -17.50
CA ALA A 23 19.50 40.24 -18.58
C ALA A 23 18.63 40.37 -19.84
N SER A 24 18.14 41.60 -20.06
CA SER A 24 17.37 42.03 -21.23
C SER A 24 18.32 42.28 -22.40
N LYS A 25 18.03 41.71 -23.58
CA LYS A 25 18.73 42.03 -24.83
C LYS A 25 17.74 42.48 -25.90
N THR A 26 17.59 43.79 -26.04
CA THR A 26 17.06 44.44 -27.23
C THR A 26 17.94 44.13 -28.44
N MET A 27 17.36 43.98 -29.64
CA MET A 27 17.49 44.97 -30.72
C MET A 27 17.11 44.43 -32.13
N ARG A 28 16.20 45.19 -32.77
CA ARG A 28 16.03 45.49 -34.21
C ARG A 28 15.64 44.40 -35.22
N THR A 29 14.54 44.68 -35.92
CA THR A 29 14.23 44.17 -37.26
C THR A 29 13.83 45.37 -38.13
N PRO A 30 14.29 45.47 -39.40
CA PRO A 30 14.03 46.62 -40.25
C PRO A 30 12.62 46.59 -40.87
N ALA A 31 12.08 47.77 -41.09
CA ALA A 31 10.90 48.02 -41.91
C ALA A 31 11.31 48.15 -43.39
N ASN A 32 10.54 47.56 -44.31
CA ASN A 32 10.35 48.07 -45.67
C ASN A 32 9.28 47.27 -46.43
N GLY A 33 8.45 47.98 -47.20
CA GLY A 33 7.75 47.41 -48.35
C GLY A 33 6.23 47.59 -48.35
N ALA A 34 5.78 48.76 -48.82
CA ALA A 34 4.40 49.01 -49.24
C ALA A 34 4.01 48.16 -50.46
N GLY A 35 2.77 47.67 -50.54
CA GLY A 35 2.33 46.87 -51.70
C GLY A 35 0.89 46.36 -51.64
N ARG A 36 -0.03 47.30 -51.90
CA ARG A 36 -1.43 47.17 -52.35
C ARG A 36 -1.85 45.84 -53.05
N VAL A 37 -3.09 45.40 -52.74
CA VAL A 37 -3.98 44.50 -53.53
C VAL A 37 -3.61 43.00 -53.44
N ARG A 38 -4.44 42.08 -52.92
CA ARG A 38 -5.74 41.66 -53.46
C ARG A 38 -6.43 40.72 -52.46
N ARG A 39 -7.76 40.76 -52.51
CA ARG A 39 -8.73 40.06 -51.67
C ARG A 39 -8.58 38.54 -51.67
N GLN A 40 -9.08 37.97 -50.57
CA GLN A 40 -9.56 36.60 -50.39
C GLN A 40 -8.49 35.54 -50.14
N LEU A 41 -8.24 35.28 -48.86
CA LEU A 41 -8.37 33.96 -48.21
C LEU A 41 -8.66 34.23 -46.73
N ILE A 42 -9.86 34.74 -46.47
CA ILE A 42 -10.51 34.67 -45.16
C ILE A 42 -10.74 33.17 -44.90
N ARG A 43 -10.40 32.73 -43.68
CA ARG A 43 -10.47 31.34 -43.15
C ARG A 43 -9.17 30.57 -43.38
N LEU A 44 -8.33 30.54 -42.33
CA LEU A 44 -7.64 29.35 -41.78
C LEU A 44 -6.52 29.79 -40.82
N LEU A 45 -6.77 30.77 -39.96
CA LEU A 45 -5.86 31.16 -38.87
C LEU A 45 -6.65 31.31 -37.56
N PHE A 46 -7.30 30.23 -37.15
CA PHE A 46 -7.77 30.00 -35.78
C PHE A 46 -7.75 28.48 -35.55
N SER A 47 -6.56 27.88 -35.64
CA SER A 47 -6.36 26.47 -35.31
C SER A 47 -5.55 26.38 -34.02
N PHE A 48 -6.31 26.34 -32.92
CA PHE A 48 -6.06 25.51 -31.74
C PHE A 48 -4.65 25.56 -31.10
N ILE A 49 -4.39 26.62 -30.34
CA ILE A 49 -3.59 26.48 -29.10
C ILE A 49 -4.60 26.23 -27.98
N LEU A 50 -5.02 24.98 -27.83
CA LEU A 50 -5.65 24.52 -26.59
C LEU A 50 -4.63 23.62 -25.91
N ALA A 51 -3.79 24.22 -25.07
CA ALA A 51 -3.00 23.47 -24.11
C ALA A 51 -3.99 22.76 -23.19
N VAL A 52 -4.22 21.48 -23.43
CA VAL A 52 -4.98 20.61 -22.53
C VAL A 52 -4.04 20.30 -21.35
N PRO A 53 -4.28 20.80 -20.13
CA PRO A 53 -3.60 20.25 -18.98
C PRO A 53 -4.19 18.85 -18.78
N LEU A 54 -3.43 17.82 -19.15
CA LEU A 54 -3.77 16.44 -18.77
C LEU A 54 -3.81 16.43 -17.23
N LEU A 55 -5.03 16.34 -16.68
CA LEU A 55 -5.24 16.06 -15.26
C LEU A 55 -4.62 14.67 -14.98
N ALA A 56 -3.41 14.67 -14.43
CA ALA A 56 -2.87 13.51 -13.74
C ALA A 56 -3.67 13.31 -12.45
N ALA A 57 -4.86 12.72 -12.57
CA ALA A 57 -5.58 12.14 -11.44
C ALA A 57 -4.82 10.89 -11.01
N GLY A 58 -3.71 11.07 -10.28
CA GLY A 58 -3.05 9.97 -9.60
C GLY A 58 -4.02 9.42 -8.56
N THR A 59 -4.51 8.20 -8.78
CA THR A 59 -5.17 7.46 -7.70
C THR A 59 -4.16 7.32 -6.58
N ALA A 60 -4.51 7.73 -5.36
CA ALA A 60 -3.65 7.54 -4.21
C ALA A 60 -3.21 6.08 -4.18
N ALA A 61 -1.90 5.83 -4.33
CA ALA A 61 -1.34 4.51 -4.14
C ALA A 61 -1.43 4.23 -2.64
N HIS A 62 -2.51 3.53 -2.26
CA HIS A 62 -2.69 3.07 -0.89
C HIS A 62 -1.76 1.89 -0.67
N ALA A 63 -0.69 2.15 0.07
CA ALA A 63 0.20 1.10 0.52
C ALA A 63 -0.48 0.41 1.70
N ASP A 64 -1.07 -0.76 1.49
CA ASP A 64 -1.88 -1.49 2.48
C ASP A 64 -1.61 -3.00 2.36
N LEU A 65 -1.89 -3.76 3.42
CA LEU A 65 -2.07 -5.21 3.33
C LEU A 65 -3.53 -5.52 3.02
N LYS A 66 -3.77 -6.18 1.89
CA LYS A 66 -5.11 -6.57 1.43
C LYS A 66 -5.24 -8.07 1.36
N LEU A 67 -6.47 -8.56 1.52
CA LEU A 67 -6.83 -9.93 1.21
C LEU A 67 -8.00 -9.94 0.23
N CYS A 68 -7.83 -10.66 -0.87
CA CYS A 68 -8.86 -10.97 -1.83
C CYS A 68 -9.33 -12.40 -1.60
N ASN A 69 -10.57 -12.55 -1.14
CA ASN A 69 -11.23 -13.82 -1.01
C ASN A 69 -11.74 -14.26 -2.40
N THR A 70 -11.07 -15.23 -3.01
CA THR A 70 -11.49 -15.78 -4.32
C THR A 70 -12.43 -16.97 -4.20
N THR A 71 -12.69 -17.43 -2.97
CA THR A 71 -13.63 -18.52 -2.68
C THR A 71 -15.08 -18.07 -2.87
N THR A 72 -15.98 -19.05 -2.88
CA THR A 72 -17.43 -18.85 -2.90
C THR A 72 -18.05 -18.66 -1.50
N SER A 73 -17.26 -18.84 -0.43
CA SER A 73 -17.71 -18.68 0.96
C SER A 73 -17.35 -17.32 1.52
N ARG A 74 -18.06 -16.91 2.57
CA ARG A 74 -17.62 -15.84 3.48
C ARG A 74 -16.50 -16.36 4.35
N VAL A 75 -15.47 -15.54 4.52
CA VAL A 75 -14.27 -15.92 5.26
C VAL A 75 -14.02 -14.95 6.42
N GLY A 76 -13.83 -15.51 7.61
CA GLY A 76 -13.28 -14.80 8.76
C GLY A 76 -11.77 -14.77 8.69
N VAL A 77 -11.15 -13.61 8.86
CA VAL A 77 -9.68 -13.47 8.81
C VAL A 77 -9.15 -12.88 10.10
N ALA A 78 -8.02 -13.40 10.56
CA ALA A 78 -7.17 -12.82 11.59
C ALA A 78 -5.75 -12.65 11.04
N ILE A 79 -5.05 -11.60 11.45
CA ILE A 79 -3.67 -11.34 11.08
C ILE A 79 -2.77 -11.23 12.31
N GLY A 80 -1.52 -11.63 12.16
CA GLY A 80 -0.45 -11.40 13.11
C GLY A 80 0.72 -10.71 12.43
N TYR A 81 1.35 -9.76 13.11
CA TYR A 81 2.50 -9.04 12.57
C TYR A 81 3.37 -8.48 13.70
N LYS A 82 4.58 -8.09 13.32
CA LYS A 82 5.49 -7.39 14.22
C LYS A 82 5.58 -5.92 13.82
N ASP A 83 5.31 -5.04 14.76
CA ASP A 83 5.47 -3.59 14.60
C ASP A 83 6.56 -3.04 15.54
N LYS A 84 6.58 -1.72 15.72
CA LYS A 84 7.54 -1.02 16.59
C LYS A 84 7.39 -1.36 18.07
N GLU A 85 6.20 -1.78 18.51
CA GLU A 85 5.89 -2.15 19.88
C GLU A 85 6.07 -3.65 20.14
N GLY A 86 6.16 -4.45 19.08
CA GLY A 86 6.42 -5.88 19.13
C GLY A 86 5.37 -6.68 18.38
N TRP A 87 5.02 -7.85 18.89
CA TRP A 87 4.02 -8.70 18.25
C TRP A 87 2.60 -8.20 18.52
N ALA A 88 1.81 -8.14 17.46
CA ALA A 88 0.38 -7.86 17.48
C ALA A 88 -0.37 -8.96 16.73
N THR A 89 -1.61 -9.20 17.17
CA THR A 89 -2.60 -10.01 16.45
C THR A 89 -3.92 -9.28 16.46
N GLU A 90 -4.61 -9.27 15.33
CA GLU A 90 -5.87 -8.58 15.12
C GLU A 90 -6.85 -9.47 14.36
N GLY A 91 -8.14 -9.23 14.54
CA GLY A 91 -9.23 -9.97 13.91
C GLY A 91 -10.57 -9.53 14.48
N TRP A 92 -11.73 -10.04 14.06
CA TRP A 92 -11.95 -10.80 12.84
C TRP A 92 -12.44 -9.85 11.75
N TRP A 93 -11.80 -9.87 10.58
CA TRP A 93 -12.39 -9.31 9.38
C TRP A 93 -13.36 -10.31 8.79
N ASN A 94 -14.51 -9.84 8.31
CA ASN A 94 -15.47 -10.67 7.59
C ASN A 94 -15.41 -10.29 6.11
N VAL A 95 -14.83 -11.18 5.30
CA VAL A 95 -14.57 -10.94 3.88
C VAL A 95 -15.56 -11.75 3.07
N ALA A 96 -16.44 -11.06 2.34
CA ALA A 96 -17.44 -11.72 1.50
C ALA A 96 -16.79 -12.49 0.34
N ALA A 97 -17.51 -13.46 -0.21
CA ALA A 97 -17.10 -14.21 -1.40
C ALA A 97 -16.75 -13.26 -2.55
N HIS A 98 -15.66 -13.53 -3.25
CA HIS A 98 -15.18 -12.77 -4.41
C HIS A 98 -14.94 -11.27 -4.15
N THR A 99 -14.66 -10.88 -2.91
CA THR A 99 -14.33 -9.49 -2.54
C THR A 99 -12.93 -9.35 -1.98
N CYS A 100 -12.41 -8.12 -1.96
CA CYS A 100 -11.14 -7.80 -1.33
C CYS A 100 -11.34 -6.81 -0.19
N GLU A 101 -10.65 -7.03 0.91
CA GLU A 101 -10.67 -6.16 2.10
C GLU A 101 -9.26 -5.75 2.50
N THR A 102 -9.14 -4.53 3.04
CA THR A 102 -7.88 -4.05 3.63
C THR A 102 -7.79 -4.55 5.07
N LEU A 103 -6.79 -5.39 5.34
CA LEU A 103 -6.54 -5.97 6.67
C LEU A 103 -5.66 -5.04 7.51
N LEU A 104 -4.61 -4.46 6.92
CA LEU A 104 -3.75 -3.49 7.59
C LEU A 104 -3.59 -2.26 6.72
N LYS A 105 -3.85 -1.08 7.28
CA LYS A 105 -3.73 0.19 6.57
C LYS A 105 -2.34 0.77 6.70
N GLY A 106 -1.85 1.36 5.61
CA GLY A 106 -0.56 2.03 5.59
C GLY A 106 0.61 1.11 5.26
N VAL A 107 1.75 1.77 5.02
CA VAL A 107 2.97 1.14 4.51
C VAL A 107 3.37 -0.04 5.40
N LEU A 108 3.58 -1.19 4.77
CA LEU A 108 4.09 -2.38 5.44
C LEU A 108 5.53 -2.15 5.87
N ILE A 109 5.82 -2.51 7.12
CA ILE A 109 7.14 -2.30 7.76
C ILE A 109 7.82 -3.62 8.12
N ALA A 110 7.14 -4.75 7.92
CA ALA A 110 7.65 -6.08 8.16
C ALA A 110 7.69 -6.86 6.85
N ARG A 111 8.61 -7.80 6.73
CA ARG A 111 8.66 -8.74 5.61
C ARG A 111 7.60 -9.83 5.75
N TYR A 112 7.42 -10.34 6.96
CA TYR A 112 6.55 -11.48 7.24
C TYR A 112 5.29 -11.03 7.96
N TYR A 113 4.15 -11.45 7.42
CA TYR A 113 2.84 -11.33 8.04
C TYR A 113 2.27 -12.74 8.23
N TYR A 114 1.45 -12.91 9.24
CA TYR A 114 0.88 -14.19 9.61
C TYR A 114 -0.62 -14.12 9.43
N LEU A 115 -1.23 -15.09 8.77
CA LEU A 115 -2.68 -15.13 8.56
C LEU A 115 -3.29 -16.41 9.12
N HIS A 116 -4.50 -16.26 9.61
CA HIS A 116 -5.40 -17.36 9.89
C HIS A 116 -6.77 -17.00 9.30
N ALA A 117 -7.41 -17.96 8.63
CA ALA A 117 -8.72 -17.74 8.05
C ALA A 117 -9.66 -18.92 8.30
N VAL A 118 -10.95 -18.65 8.41
CA VAL A 118 -12.00 -19.63 8.67
C VAL A 118 -13.10 -19.48 7.63
N ASP A 119 -13.50 -20.58 6.99
CA ASP A 119 -14.67 -20.61 6.11
C ASP A 119 -15.94 -20.64 6.98
N TYR A 120 -16.73 -19.56 6.95
CA TYR A 120 -17.93 -19.45 7.77
C TYR A 120 -19.14 -20.17 7.21
N ASP A 121 -19.13 -20.56 5.94
CA ASP A 121 -20.28 -21.13 5.27
C ASP A 121 -20.18 -22.67 5.19
N ARG A 122 -19.00 -23.20 4.86
CA ARG A 122 -18.77 -24.65 4.75
C ARG A 122 -17.98 -25.23 5.93
N GLY A 123 -17.34 -24.39 6.73
CA GLY A 123 -16.37 -24.82 7.73
C GLY A 123 -15.02 -25.17 7.11
N GLY A 124 -14.02 -25.36 7.96
CA GLY A 124 -12.62 -25.49 7.56
C GLY A 124 -11.83 -24.19 7.81
N GLU A 125 -10.52 -24.30 7.72
CA GLU A 125 -9.60 -23.20 8.02
C GLU A 125 -8.36 -23.22 7.13
N TRP A 126 -7.82 -22.03 6.88
CA TRP A 126 -6.46 -21.83 6.40
C TRP A 126 -5.62 -21.50 7.63
N ALA A 127 -4.90 -22.51 8.10
CA ALA A 127 -4.06 -22.43 9.28
C ALA A 127 -2.62 -22.84 8.94
N GLY A 128 -1.68 -22.44 9.80
CA GLY A 128 -0.28 -22.84 9.71
C GLY A 128 0.28 -23.20 11.09
N SER A 129 1.58 -23.43 11.14
CA SER A 129 2.27 -23.92 12.34
C SER A 129 2.58 -22.83 13.37
N VAL A 130 2.47 -21.55 13.01
CA VAL A 130 2.84 -20.44 13.90
C VAL A 130 1.69 -20.16 14.86
N SER A 131 1.86 -20.51 16.13
CA SER A 131 0.85 -20.28 17.16
C SER A 131 0.83 -18.81 17.62
N MET A 132 -0.33 -18.17 17.55
CA MET A 132 -0.57 -16.82 18.08
C MET A 132 -1.90 -16.74 18.83
N CYS A 133 -2.18 -15.60 19.46
CA CYS A 133 -3.39 -15.42 20.28
C CYS A 133 -4.57 -14.91 19.43
N THR A 134 -5.77 -15.43 19.70
CA THR A 134 -7.03 -14.97 19.10
C THR A 134 -8.14 -14.90 20.14
N ASP A 135 -9.25 -14.23 19.80
CA ASP A 135 -10.48 -14.18 20.60
C ASP A 135 -11.69 -14.56 19.74
N ASP A 136 -12.85 -14.77 20.35
CA ASP A 136 -14.11 -15.12 19.66
C ASP A 136 -14.79 -13.93 18.99
N LYS A 137 -14.52 -12.72 19.46
CA LYS A 137 -15.05 -11.45 18.93
C LYS A 137 -13.95 -10.66 18.25
N ALA A 138 -14.26 -9.50 17.66
CA ALA A 138 -13.23 -8.60 17.17
C ALA A 138 -12.24 -8.23 18.30
N PHE A 139 -10.95 -8.25 17.99
CA PHE A 139 -9.85 -8.18 18.93
C PHE A 139 -8.62 -7.49 18.34
N THR A 140 -7.82 -6.93 19.25
CA THR A 140 -6.42 -6.55 19.06
C THR A 140 -5.66 -7.01 20.30
N ILE A 141 -4.72 -7.95 20.14
CA ILE A 141 -3.97 -8.55 21.24
C ILE A 141 -2.49 -8.31 21.00
N ARG A 142 -1.82 -7.75 22.02
CA ARG A 142 -0.36 -7.63 22.07
C ARG A 142 0.29 -8.86 22.69
N ASP A 143 1.46 -9.22 22.20
CA ASP A 143 2.24 -10.41 22.58
C ASP A 143 1.52 -11.75 22.28
N THR A 144 2.29 -12.74 21.83
CA THR A 144 1.82 -14.08 21.46
C THR A 144 2.02 -15.10 22.58
N LYS A 145 2.60 -14.70 23.71
CA LYS A 145 2.89 -15.62 24.82
C LYS A 145 1.70 -15.85 25.74
N ASN A 146 1.61 -17.08 26.25
CA ASN A 146 0.66 -17.49 27.30
C ASN A 146 -0.81 -17.18 26.98
N CYS A 147 -1.25 -17.29 25.72
CA CYS A 147 -2.61 -16.94 25.27
C CYS A 147 -3.70 -17.48 26.20
N VAL A 148 -3.66 -18.80 26.46
CA VAL A 148 -4.67 -19.49 27.29
C VAL A 148 -4.70 -18.97 28.73
N LYS A 149 -3.53 -18.69 29.33
CA LYS A 149 -3.46 -18.14 30.70
C LYS A 149 -3.99 -16.71 30.78
N ARG A 150 -3.99 -15.99 29.66
CA ARG A 150 -4.52 -14.63 29.53
C ARG A 150 -6.00 -14.62 29.13
N GLY A 151 -6.62 -15.79 28.93
CA GLY A 151 -8.02 -15.93 28.52
C GLY A 151 -8.25 -15.94 27.01
N TYR A 152 -7.18 -15.97 26.20
CA TYR A 152 -7.26 -16.03 24.74
C TYR A 152 -7.12 -17.46 24.23
N LYS A 153 -7.51 -17.68 22.97
CA LYS A 153 -7.27 -18.93 22.25
C LYS A 153 -5.85 -18.94 21.68
N GLN A 154 -5.30 -20.13 21.54
CA GLN A 154 -4.06 -20.35 20.81
C GLN A 154 -4.43 -20.93 19.43
N THR A 155 -4.14 -20.17 18.37
CA THR A 155 -4.55 -20.47 16.99
C THR A 155 -3.34 -20.53 16.09
N GLY A 156 -3.36 -21.42 15.09
CA GLY A 156 -2.29 -21.58 14.10
C GLY A 156 -2.44 -20.62 12.92
N PHE A 157 -1.37 -19.90 12.59
CA PHE A 157 -1.26 -18.97 11.47
C PHE A 157 -0.24 -19.49 10.46
N PHE A 158 -0.51 -19.28 9.17
CA PHE A 158 0.46 -19.50 8.10
C PHE A 158 1.21 -18.20 7.80
N GLU A 159 2.46 -18.34 7.37
CA GLU A 159 3.34 -17.21 7.07
C GLU A 159 3.11 -16.74 5.63
N VAL A 160 3.11 -15.42 5.46
CA VAL A 160 3.06 -14.71 4.18
C VAL A 160 4.34 -13.88 4.09
N ASP A 161 5.22 -14.24 3.15
CA ASP A 161 6.40 -13.45 2.80
C ASP A 161 6.01 -12.38 1.78
N THR A 162 6.11 -11.12 2.18
CA THR A 162 5.82 -9.96 1.33
C THR A 162 7.05 -9.48 0.55
N GLY A 163 8.22 -10.08 0.77
CA GLY A 163 9.45 -9.67 0.10
C GLY A 163 9.96 -8.27 0.48
N GLU A 164 9.55 -7.74 1.63
CA GLU A 164 9.82 -6.35 2.06
C GLU A 164 9.09 -5.28 1.23
N GLU A 165 8.06 -5.68 0.48
CA GLU A 165 7.22 -4.75 -0.25
C GLU A 165 6.43 -3.85 0.69
N ARG A 166 6.15 -2.63 0.21
CA ARG A 166 5.46 -1.60 0.99
C ARG A 166 3.95 -1.81 1.05
N ASP A 167 3.44 -2.66 0.18
CA ASP A 167 2.05 -3.09 0.07
C ASP A 167 1.98 -4.51 -0.48
N TRP A 168 0.93 -5.23 -0.13
CA TRP A 168 0.80 -6.62 -0.52
C TRP A 168 -0.66 -7.06 -0.59
N THR A 169 -0.98 -7.94 -1.54
CA THR A 169 -2.32 -8.52 -1.65
C THR A 169 -2.24 -10.05 -1.57
N ILE A 170 -2.86 -10.60 -0.55
CA ILE A 170 -3.02 -12.04 -0.36
C ILE A 170 -4.25 -12.48 -1.15
N ARG A 171 -4.14 -13.60 -1.87
CA ARG A 171 -5.27 -14.22 -2.56
C ARG A 171 -5.60 -15.52 -1.87
N LEU A 172 -6.82 -15.63 -1.36
CA LEU A 172 -7.29 -16.83 -0.66
C LEU A 172 -8.16 -17.67 -1.60
N THR A 173 -7.73 -18.90 -1.85
CA THR A 173 -8.40 -19.91 -2.69
C THR A 173 -8.96 -21.03 -1.83
N ASP A 174 -9.90 -21.81 -2.37
CA ASP A 174 -10.55 -22.89 -1.63
C ASP A 174 -9.52 -23.94 -1.17
N PRO A 175 -9.59 -24.44 0.08
CA PRO A 175 -8.69 -25.47 0.58
C PRO A 175 -9.05 -26.79 -0.10
N GLY A 176 -8.36 -27.10 -1.19
CA GLY A 176 -8.66 -28.21 -2.10
C GLY A 176 -8.63 -27.85 -3.58
N ALA A 177 -8.45 -26.57 -3.93
CA ALA A 177 -8.24 -26.14 -5.30
C ALA A 177 -6.78 -26.26 -5.77
N GLU A 178 -5.85 -26.63 -4.89
CA GLU A 178 -4.42 -26.79 -5.17
C GLU A 178 -3.92 -28.18 -4.73
N ASP A 179 -4.14 -29.19 -5.59
CA ASP A 179 -3.18 -30.24 -5.97
C ASP A 179 -3.80 -31.21 -7.01
N ASP A 180 -4.05 -30.73 -8.23
CA ASP A 180 -4.29 -31.57 -9.43
C ASP A 180 -3.27 -31.18 -10.53
N GLY A 181 -2.01 -31.00 -10.11
CA GLY A 181 -0.92 -30.52 -10.95
C GLY A 181 0.24 -31.51 -11.01
N GLN A 182 -0.02 -32.66 -11.63
CA GLN A 182 0.94 -33.70 -12.01
C GLN A 182 2.14 -33.17 -12.81
#